data_AF-A0A3D1HK52-F1
#
_entry.id   AF-A0A3D1HK52-F1
#
_cell.length_a   1.000
_cell.length_b   1.000
_cell.length_c   1.000
_cell.angle_alpha   90.00
_cell.angle_beta   90.00
_cell.angle_gamma   90.00
#
_symmetry.space_group_name_H-M   'P 1'
#
loop_
_entity.id
_entity.type
_entity.pdbx_description
1 polymer ?
#
loop_
_entity_poly.entity_id
_entity_poly.type
_entity_poly.pdbx_seq_one_letter_code
_entity_poly.pdbx_strand_id
1 'polypeptide(L)' 'MAQTRKYPVGIQTFSKIRERNYFYVDKTQYLVDFIKNGYQYVFLNRPRRFGK' A
#
# COMPACT_ATOMS: atom_id res chain seq x y z
N MET A 1 -17.03 10.19 -18.74
CA MET A 1 -17.13 10.40 -17.27
C MET A 1 -16.11 9.50 -16.60
N ALA A 2 -15.22 10.05 -15.75
CA ALA A 2 -14.19 9.24 -15.10
C ALA A 2 -14.85 8.27 -14.11
N GLN A 3 -14.56 6.97 -14.24
CA GLN A 3 -15.10 5.95 -13.35
C GLN A 3 -14.38 6.03 -12.00
N THR A 4 -15.09 6.49 -10.96
CA THR A 4 -14.56 6.55 -9.59
C THR A 4 -14.30 5.15 -9.07
N ARG A 5 -13.03 4.81 -8.81
CA ARG A 5 -12.63 3.53 -8.23
C ARG A 5 -12.99 3.49 -6.74
N LYS A 6 -13.61 2.39 -6.30
CA LYS A 6 -13.99 2.19 -4.90
C LYS A 6 -12.78 1.78 -4.07
N TYR A 7 -12.77 2.11 -2.77
CA TYR A 7 -11.77 1.59 -1.84
C TYR A 7 -12.04 0.12 -1.50
N PRO A 8 -11.01 -0.76 -1.41
CA PRO A 8 -11.16 -2.18 -1.12
C PRO A 8 -11.33 -2.46 0.38
N VAL A 9 -12.31 -1.83 1.03
CA VAL A 9 -12.59 -2.05 2.46
C VAL A 9 -13.10 -3.48 2.66
N GLY A 10 -12.46 -4.24 3.55
CA GLY A 10 -12.83 -5.64 3.83
C GLY A 10 -12.36 -6.67 2.79
N ILE A 11 -11.72 -6.24 1.69
CA ILE A 11 -11.15 -7.15 0.68
C ILE A 11 -9.66 -7.28 0.92
N GLN A 12 -9.22 -8.46 1.36
CA GLN A 12 -7.81 -8.73 1.63
C GLN A 12 -7.09 -9.42 0.44
N THR A 13 -7.84 -9.91 -0.54
CA THR A 13 -7.28 -10.63 -1.68
C THR A 13 -6.86 -9.68 -2.80
N PHE A 14 -5.59 -9.69 -3.17
CA PHE A 14 -5.04 -8.79 -4.19
C PHE A 14 -5.62 -9.03 -5.60
N SER A 15 -5.83 -10.28 -6.02
CA SER A 15 -6.42 -10.58 -7.34
C SER A 15 -7.79 -9.92 -7.50
N LYS A 16 -8.65 -10.01 -6.47
CA LYS A 16 -9.97 -9.37 -6.44
C LYS A 16 -9.89 -7.84 -6.58
N ILE A 17 -8.88 -7.21 -5.99
CA ILE A 17 -8.66 -5.76 -6.08
C ILE A 17 -8.34 -5.38 -7.54
N ARG A 18 -7.47 -6.15 -8.20
CA ARG A 18 -7.07 -5.91 -9.60
C ARG A 18 -8.20 -6.18 -10.59
N GLU A 19 -8.83 -7.35 -10.50
CA GLU A 19 -9.87 -7.79 -11.45
C GLU A 19 -11.13 -6.90 -11.40
N ARG A 20 -11.48 -6.41 -10.22
CA ARG A 20 -12.69 -5.58 -10.01
C ARG A 20 -12.39 -4.07 -10.05
N ASN A 21 -11.20 -3.68 -10.51
CA ASN A 21 -10.79 -2.28 -10.69
C ASN A 21 -10.97 -1.41 -9.41
N TYR A 22 -10.64 -1.97 -8.25
CA TYR A 22 -10.62 -1.21 -6.99
C TYR A 22 -9.43 -0.25 -6.97
N PHE A 23 -9.53 0.75 -6.10
CA PHE A 23 -8.45 1.67 -5.83
C PHE A 23 -7.30 0.93 -5.13
N TYR A 24 -6.13 0.93 -5.77
CA TYR A 24 -4.90 0.34 -5.26
C TYR A 24 -3.74 1.26 -5.59
N VAL A 25 -2.85 1.47 -4.62
CA VAL A 25 -1.63 2.28 -4.77
C VAL A 25 -0.44 1.34 -4.66
N ASP A 26 0.27 1.16 -5.77
CA ASP A 26 1.54 0.45 -5.76
C ASP A 26 2.63 1.36 -5.17
N LYS A 27 3.33 0.85 -4.15
CA LYS A 27 4.42 1.57 -3.49
C LYS A 27 5.78 0.89 -3.69
N THR A 28 5.85 -0.11 -4.55
CA THR A 28 7.06 -0.91 -4.80
C THR A 28 8.23 -0.04 -5.26
N GLN A 29 7.97 0.95 -6.11
CA GLN A 29 9.00 1.88 -6.58
C GLN A 29 9.64 2.66 -5.43
N TYR A 30 8.85 3.18 -4.49
CA TYR A 30 9.37 3.89 -3.33
C TYR A 30 10.29 3.01 -2.49
N LEU A 31 9.99 1.71 -2.35
CA LEU A 31 10.85 0.78 -1.64
C LEU A 31 12.20 0.58 -2.35
N VAL A 32 12.19 0.47 -3.68
CA VAL A 32 13.41 0.33 -4.48
C VAL A 32 14.29 1.57 -4.35
N ASP A 33 13.70 2.75 -4.50
CA ASP A 33 14.42 4.03 -4.36
C ASP A 33 14.97 4.19 -2.94
N PHE A 34 14.21 3.72 -1.95
CA PHE A 34 14.61 3.74 -0.56
C PHE A 34 15.85 2.87 -0.28
N ILE A 35 15.90 1.65 -0.84
CA ILE A 35 17.04 0.75 -0.71
C ILE A 35 18.27 1.33 -1.44
N LYS A 36 18.07 1.86 -2.66
CA LYS A 36 19.17 2.34 -3.51
C LYS A 36 19.79 3.64 -3.02
N ASN A 37 18.99 4.57 -2.48
CA ASN A 37 19.46 5.89 -2.07
C ASN A 37 20.07 5.92 -0.65
N GLY A 38 20.19 4.76 0.01
CA GLY A 38 21.01 4.63 1.23
C GLY A 38 20.53 5.50 2.40
N TYR A 39 19.23 5.49 2.70
CA TYR A 39 18.70 6.22 3.86
C TYR A 39 19.37 5.70 5.15
N GLN A 40 20.15 6.57 5.80
CA GLN A 40 20.93 6.24 7.00
C GLN A 40 20.04 5.81 8.19
N TYR A 41 18.80 6.31 8.25
CA TYR A 41 17.82 5.95 9.28
C TYR A 41 16.45 5.75 8.64
N VAL A 42 15.86 4.58 8.92
CA VAL A 42 14.61 4.11 8.32
C VAL A 42 13.57 3.96 9.41
N PHE A 43 12.82 5.02 9.71
CA PHE A 43 11.68 4.92 10.62
C PHE A 43 10.43 4.47 9.86
N LEU A 44 10.30 3.16 9.69
CA LEU A 44 8.98 2.59 9.38
C LEU A 44 8.17 2.64 10.66
N ASN A 45 7.18 3.53 10.72
CA ASN A 45 6.18 3.51 11.78
C ASN A 45 5.53 2.12 11.77
N ARG A 46 6.03 1.21 12.60
CA ARG A 46 5.37 -0.04 12.97
C ARG A 46 4.32 0.41 13.97
N PRO A 47 3.03 0.55 13.59
CA PRO A 47 2.02 0.89 14.56
C PRO A 47 1.94 -0.31 15.49
N ARG A 48 2.55 -0.21 16.68
CA ARG A 48 2.36 -1.24 17.71
C ARG A 48 0.88 -1.24 17.99
N ARG A 49 0.22 -2.39 17.83
CA ARG A 49 -1.17 -2.56 18.24
C ARG A 49 -1.23 -2.19 19.73
N PHE A 50 -1.74 -1.01 20.02
CA PHE A 50 -2.16 -0.67 21.37
C PHE A 50 -3.40 -1.53 21.64
N GLY A 51 -3.22 -2.59 22.43
CA GLY A 51 -4.28 -3.53 22.74
C GLY A 51 -3.77 -4.90 23.19
N LYS A 52 -3.40 -4.99 24.47
CA LYS A 52 -4.14 -5.85 25.41
C LYS A 52 -4.79 -4.93 26.43
#